data_AF-A0A7Y2GTF8-F1
#
_entry.id   AF-A0A7Y2GTF8-F1
#
_cell.length_a   1.000
_cell.length_b   1.000
_cell.length_c   1.000
_cell.angle_alpha   90.00
_cell.angle_beta   90.00
_cell.angle_gamma   90.00
#
_symmetry.space_group_name_H-M   'P 1'
#
loop_
_entity.id
_entity.type
_entity.pdbx_description
1 polymer ?
#
loop_
_entity_poly.entity_id
_entity_poly.type
_entity_poly.pdbx_seq_one_letter_code
_entity_poly.pdbx_strand_id
1 'polypeptide(L)'
;MNLQDIYQCERRSVDKFAKKFLLPEYFRRIGIGMFVVSLASLLGAAILTETGEAVKLLLKNVILISLTLIALAKEPFEDEFVEKLRGQAFSFAFVSGIVFALFQP
;
A
#
# COMPACT_ATOMS: atom_id res chain seq x y z
N MET A 1 24.86 -24.03 19.95
CA MET A 1 24.02 -23.04 19.25
C MET A 1 24.12 -21.73 20.00
N ASN A 2 24.52 -20.67 19.32
CA ASN A 2 24.70 -19.36 19.93
C ASN A 2 23.39 -18.54 19.82
N LEU A 3 23.16 -17.58 20.71
CA LEU A 3 21.97 -16.70 20.65
C LEU A 3 21.87 -15.95 19.31
N GLN A 4 23.03 -15.62 18.73
CA GLN A 4 23.13 -15.00 17.42
C GLN A 4 22.62 -15.91 16.29
N ASP A 5 22.88 -17.22 16.38
CA ASP A 5 22.41 -18.19 15.38
C ASP A 5 20.89 -18.34 15.42
N ILE A 6 20.31 -18.32 16.63
CA ILE A 6 18.86 -18.39 16.85
C ILE A 6 18.18 -17.15 16.26
N TYR A 7 18.69 -15.95 16.57
CA TYR A 7 18.16 -14.69 16.06
C TYR A 7 18.21 -14.62 14.51
N GLN A 8 19.31 -15.06 13.90
CA GLN A 8 19.42 -15.09 12.44
C GLN A 8 18.46 -16.10 11.78
N CYS A 9 18.25 -17.26 12.41
CA CYS A 9 17.27 -18.25 11.93
C CYS A 9 15.84 -17.70 11.97
N GLU A 10 15.47 -17.05 13.07
CA GLU A 10 14.16 -16.45 13.25
C GLU A 10 13.93 -15.34 12.22
N ARG A 11 14.89 -14.43 12.05
CA ARG A 11 14.83 -13.36 11.05
C ARG A 11 14.64 -13.88 9.63
N ARG A 12 15.42 -14.89 9.21
CA ARG A 12 15.24 -15.54 7.88
C ARG A 12 13.86 -16.17 7.69
N SER A 13 13.25 -16.66 8.76
CA SER A 13 11.91 -17.24 8.71
C SER A 13 10.86 -16.15 8.51
N VAL A 14 10.95 -15.05 9.26
CA VAL A 14 10.07 -13.89 9.17
C VAL A 14 10.19 -13.23 7.80
N ASP A 15 11.40 -13.04 7.29
CA ASP A 15 11.64 -12.45 5.97
C ASP A 15 11.04 -13.30 4.84
N LYS A 16 11.09 -14.64 4.97
CA LYS A 16 10.44 -15.55 4.02
C LYS A 16 8.91 -15.44 4.05
N PHE A 17 8.32 -15.29 5.24
CA PHE A 17 6.88 -15.09 5.39
C PHE A 17 6.45 -13.72 4.85
N ALA A 18 7.18 -12.66 5.18
CA ALA A 18 6.95 -11.31 4.68
C ALA A 18 6.98 -11.29 3.15
N LYS A 19 8.05 -11.81 2.52
CA LYS A 19 8.21 -11.90 1.05
C LYS A 19 7.13 -12.71 0.35
N LYS A 20 6.48 -13.66 1.05
CA LYS A 20 5.37 -14.45 0.50
C LYS A 20 4.04 -13.69 0.48
N PHE A 21 3.91 -12.67 1.33
CA PHE A 21 2.71 -11.83 1.45
C PHE A 21 2.72 -10.61 0.50
N LEU A 22 3.88 -10.26 -0.07
CA LEU A 22 3.98 -9.19 -1.07
C LEU A 22 3.36 -9.62 -2.41
N LEU A 23 2.64 -8.70 -3.04
CA LEU A 23 2.07 -8.97 -4.37
C LEU A 23 3.17 -9.02 -5.44
N PRO A 24 3.02 -9.86 -6.47
CA PRO A 24 3.92 -9.88 -7.61
C PRO A 24 4.11 -8.49 -8.25
N GLU A 25 5.29 -8.22 -8.81
CA GLU A 25 5.66 -6.91 -9.39
C GLU A 25 4.64 -6.41 -10.43
N TYR A 26 3.97 -7.32 -11.15
CA TYR A 26 2.97 -6.95 -12.14
C TYR A 26 1.82 -6.12 -11.54
N PHE A 27 1.41 -6.39 -10.30
CA PHE A 27 0.37 -5.62 -9.61
C PHE A 27 0.73 -4.15 -9.42
N ARG A 28 2.03 -3.82 -9.30
CA ARG A 28 2.49 -2.44 -9.26
C ARG A 28 2.12 -1.69 -10.53
N ARG A 29 2.31 -2.33 -11.69
CA ARG A 29 1.99 -1.74 -13.00
C ARG A 29 0.50 -1.56 -13.18
N ILE A 30 -0.31 -2.55 -12.76
CA ILE A 30 -1.77 -2.43 -12.77
C ILE A 30 -2.21 -1.29 -11.85
N GLY A 31 -1.68 -1.23 -10.63
CA GLY A 31 -1.99 -0.20 -9.64
C GLY A 31 -1.69 1.21 -10.15
N ILE A 32 -0.51 1.41 -10.75
CA ILE A 32 -0.14 2.69 -11.38
C ILE A 32 -1.10 3.04 -12.51
N GLY A 33 -1.44 2.09 -13.39
CA GLY A 33 -2.40 2.32 -14.47
C GLY A 33 -3.78 2.73 -13.94
N MET A 34 -4.32 1.99 -12.96
CA MET A 34 -5.59 2.34 -12.32
C MET A 34 -5.55 3.69 -11.61
N PHE A 35 -4.46 4.01 -10.94
CA PHE A 35 -4.28 5.29 -10.27
C PHE A 35 -4.29 6.45 -11.26
N VAL A 36 -3.53 6.37 -12.34
CA VAL A 36 -3.46 7.42 -13.36
C VAL A 36 -4.82 7.64 -14.03
N VAL A 37 -5.52 6.57 -14.40
CA VAL A 37 -6.85 6.66 -15.03
C VAL A 37 -7.88 7.24 -14.07
N SER A 38 -7.92 6.79 -12.82
CA SER A 38 -8.88 7.28 -11.82
C SER A 38 -8.61 8.73 -11.43
N LEU A 39 -7.33 9.12 -11.30
CA LEU A 39 -6.95 10.51 -11.03
C LEU A 39 -7.31 11.45 -12.19
N ALA A 40 -7.01 11.05 -13.44
CA ALA A 40 -7.38 11.81 -14.62
C ALA A 40 -8.91 11.97 -14.74
N SER A 41 -9.65 10.90 -14.45
CA SER A 41 -11.11 10.92 -14.44
C SER A 41 -11.67 11.85 -13.35
N LEU A 42 -11.04 11.89 -12.17
CA LEU A 42 -11.46 12.77 -11.07
C LEU A 42 -11.21 14.25 -11.40
N LEU A 43 -10.05 14.56 -11.99
CA LEU A 43 -9.74 15.91 -12.46
C LEU A 43 -10.66 16.35 -13.60
N GLY A 44 -10.94 15.47 -14.56
CA GLY A 44 -11.91 15.75 -15.63
C GLY A 44 -13.32 15.99 -15.08
N ALA A 45 -13.76 15.16 -14.12
CA ALA A 45 -15.02 15.31 -13.42
C ALA A 45 -15.12 16.58 -12.57
N ALA A 46 -13.99 17.17 -12.17
CA ALA A 46 -13.97 18.43 -11.43
C ALA A 46 -14.11 19.67 -12.35
N ILE A 47 -13.74 19.56 -13.63
CA ILE A 47 -13.69 20.69 -14.56
C ILE A 47 -14.87 20.68 -15.53
N LEU A 48 -15.32 19.50 -15.97
CA LEU A 48 -16.20 19.35 -17.14
C LEU A 48 -17.64 18.95 -16.80
N THR A 49 -17.92 18.44 -15.60
CA THR A 49 -19.21 17.79 -15.30
C THR A 49 -19.68 18.01 -13.86
N GLU A 50 -20.97 18.30 -13.70
CA GLU A 50 -21.74 18.12 -12.45
C GLU A 50 -21.85 16.61 -12.15
N THR A 51 -20.72 15.97 -11.87
CA THR A 51 -20.69 14.54 -11.54
C THR A 51 -21.29 14.32 -10.17
N GLY A 52 -22.25 13.39 -10.08
CA GLY A 52 -22.92 13.06 -8.82
C GLY A 52 -21.94 12.64 -7.72
N GLU A 53 -22.26 12.96 -6.48
CA GLU A 53 -21.40 12.72 -5.31
C GLU A 53 -20.98 11.25 -5.17
N ALA A 54 -21.87 10.31 -5.53
CA ALA A 54 -21.58 8.88 -5.53
C ALA A 54 -20.44 8.49 -6.48
N VAL A 55 -20.38 9.11 -7.66
CA VAL A 55 -19.32 8.86 -8.65
C VAL A 55 -17.99 9.38 -8.12
N LYS A 56 -17.98 10.59 -7.56
CA LYS A 56 -16.77 11.16 -6.92
C LYS A 56 -16.27 10.29 -5.77
N LEU A 57 -17.19 9.75 -4.94
CA LEU A 57 -16.84 8.84 -3.84
C LEU A 57 -16.23 7.53 -4.36
N LEU A 58 -16.83 6.93 -5.40
CA LEU A 58 -16.30 5.73 -6.03
C LEU A 58 -14.89 5.96 -6.59
N LEU A 59 -14.65 7.07 -7.30
CA LEU A 59 -13.32 7.39 -7.83
C LEU A 59 -12.28 7.54 -6.71
N LYS A 60 -12.64 8.21 -5.60
CA LYS A 60 -11.75 8.33 -4.43
C LYS A 60 -11.40 6.95 -3.84
N ASN A 61 -12.39 6.05 -3.73
CA ASN A 61 -12.16 4.70 -3.23
C ASN A 61 -11.26 3.89 -4.17
N VAL A 62 -11.46 4.01 -5.49
CA VAL A 62 -10.59 3.36 -6.49
C VAL A 62 -9.16 3.88 -6.40
N ILE A 63 -8.98 5.20 -6.22
CA ILE A 63 -7.66 5.79 -5.99
C ILE A 63 -7.00 5.17 -4.75
N LEU A 64 -7.71 5.09 -3.62
CA LEU A 64 -7.19 4.47 -2.41
C LEU A 64 -6.76 3.02 -2.64
N ILE A 65 -7.62 2.21 -3.26
CA ILE A 65 -7.31 0.80 -3.58
C ILE A 65 -6.08 0.69 -4.48
N SER A 66 -5.97 1.56 -5.49
CA SER A 66 -4.84 1.58 -6.40
C SER A 66 -3.51 1.93 -5.70
N LEU A 67 -3.53 2.89 -4.77
CA LEU A 67 -2.36 3.24 -3.94
C LEU A 67 -1.97 2.08 -3.02
N THR A 68 -2.95 1.41 -2.40
CA THR A 68 -2.69 0.25 -1.55
C THR A 68 -2.04 -0.88 -2.34
N LEU A 69 -2.54 -1.16 -3.56
CA LEU A 69 -1.93 -2.16 -4.45
C LEU A 69 -0.48 -1.82 -4.79
N ILE A 70 -0.17 -0.54 -5.06
CA ILE A 70 1.20 -0.09 -5.32
C ILE A 70 2.08 -0.29 -4.09
N ALA A 71 1.59 0.07 -2.90
CA ALA A 71 2.35 -0.03 -1.64
C ALA A 71 2.66 -1.48 -1.23
N LEU A 72 1.76 -2.43 -1.55
CA LEU A 72 1.94 -3.86 -1.26
C LEU A 72 2.67 -4.64 -2.36
N ALA A 73 2.82 -4.05 -3.55
CA ALA A 73 3.50 -4.72 -4.65
C ALA A 73 5.01 -4.77 -4.42
N LYS A 74 5.60 -5.90 -4.81
CA LYS A 74 7.04 -6.13 -4.68
C LYS A 74 7.82 -5.18 -5.57
N GLU A 75 8.92 -4.64 -5.02
CA GLU A 75 9.87 -3.85 -5.79
C GLU A 75 10.95 -4.75 -6.43
N PRO A 76 11.42 -4.41 -7.64
CA PRO A 76 12.45 -5.20 -8.32
C PRO A 76 13.80 -5.15 -7.59
N PHE A 77 14.05 -4.08 -6.82
CA PHE A 77 15.24 -3.91 -5.99
C PHE A 77 14.82 -3.61 -4.55
N GLU A 78 14.70 -4.66 -3.72
CA GLU A 78 14.45 -4.51 -2.29
C GLU A 78 15.78 -4.40 -1.54
N ASP A 79 16.16 -3.16 -1.20
CA ASP A 79 17.25 -2.88 -0.26
C ASP A 79 16.72 -2.94 1.19
N GLU A 80 17.59 -3.23 2.15
CA GLU A 80 17.22 -3.29 3.58
C GLU A 80 16.58 -1.99 4.06
N PHE A 81 16.99 -0.86 3.47
CA PHE A 81 16.41 0.45 3.79
C PHE A 81 14.95 0.57 3.34
N VAL A 82 14.63 0.09 2.13
CA VAL A 82 13.26 0.11 1.58
C VAL A 82 12.35 -0.79 2.41
N GLU A 83 12.83 -1.97 2.80
CA GLU A 83 12.09 -2.89 3.67
C GLU A 83 11.79 -2.27 5.03
N LYS A 84 12.78 -1.62 5.66
CA LYS A 84 12.59 -0.90 6.93
C LYS A 84 11.60 0.25 6.80
N LEU A 85 11.73 1.07 5.76
CA LEU A 85 10.81 2.19 5.49
C LEU A 85 9.38 1.72 5.31
N ARG A 86 9.17 0.65 4.53
CA ARG A 86 7.85 0.07 4.30
C ARG A 86 7.23 -0.44 5.60
N GLY A 87 8.02 -1.16 6.42
CA GLY A 87 7.57 -1.61 7.74
C GLY A 87 7.19 -0.47 8.67
N GLN A 88 7.97 0.61 8.72
CA GLN A 88 7.67 1.81 9.49
C GLN A 88 6.39 2.51 8.99
N ALA A 89 6.25 2.67 7.68
CA ALA A 89 5.08 3.31 7.07
C ALA A 89 3.80 2.53 7.37
N PHE A 90 3.80 1.19 7.25
CA PHE A 90 2.64 0.38 7.60
C PHE A 90 2.34 0.37 9.09
N SER A 91 3.36 0.37 9.95
CA SER A 91 3.15 0.51 11.39
C SER A 91 2.49 1.84 11.73
N PHE A 92 2.93 2.93 11.10
CA PHE A 92 2.33 4.25 11.28
C PHE A 92 0.89 4.29 10.74
N ALA A 93 0.63 3.73 9.55
CA ALA A 93 -0.70 3.65 8.95
C ALA A 93 -1.67 2.81 9.80
N PHE A 94 -1.19 1.74 10.44
CA PHE A 94 -2.00 0.92 11.34
C PHE A 94 -2.36 1.68 12.62
N VAL A 95 -1.37 2.31 13.27
CA VAL A 95 -1.62 3.10 14.48
C VAL A 95 -2.54 4.28 14.20
N SER A 96 -2.30 5.02 13.10
CA SER A 96 -3.17 6.13 12.70
C SER A 96 -4.56 5.66 12.33
N GLY A 97 -4.69 4.49 11.69
CA GLY A 97 -5.98 3.84 11.40
C GLY A 97 -6.77 3.49 12.66
N ILE A 98 -6.12 2.95 13.69
CA ILE A 98 -6.76 2.67 14.99
C ILE A 98 -7.25 3.98 15.63
N VAL A 99 -6.39 5.00 15.68
CA VAL A 99 -6.76 6.31 16.24
C VAL A 99 -7.95 6.89 15.47
N PHE A 100 -7.90 6.88 14.14
CA PHE A 100 -8.98 7.34 13.29
C PHE A 100 -10.28 6.60 13.56
N ALA A 101 -10.24 5.26 13.70
CA ALA A 101 -11.43 4.45 13.99
C ALA A 101 -12.01 4.69 15.40
N LEU A 102 -11.21 5.12 16.38
CA LEU A 102 -11.69 5.45 17.73
C LEU A 102 -12.34 6.84 17.80
N PHE A 103 -11.88 7.80 16.98
CA PHE A 103 -12.39 9.17 16.98
C PHE A 103 -13.51 9.41 15.96
N GLN A 104 -13.56 8.64 14.88
CA GLN A 104 -14.64 8.70 13.92
C GLN A 104 -15.91 8.05 14.53
N PRO A 105 -17.00 8.81 14.74
CA PRO A 105 -18.26 8.26 15.24
C PRO A 105 -18.94 7.33 14.24
#